data_AF-A0A367WPE9-F1
#
_entry.id   AF-A0A367WPE9-F1
#
_cell.length_a   1.000
_cell.length_b   1.000
_cell.length_c   1.000
_cell.angle_alpha   90.00
_cell.angle_beta   90.00
_cell.angle_gamma   90.00
#
_symmetry.space_group_name_H-M   'P 1'
#
loop_
_entity.id
_entity.type
_entity.pdbx_description
1 polymer ?
#
loop_
_entity_poly.entity_id
_entity_poly.type
_entity_poly.pdbx_seq_one_letter_code
_entity_poly.pdbx_strand_id
1 'polypeptide(L)'
;MASYNEIPVSTLARLVGTPDCPVLLDVRIDEDFDADPHLIPSAMRQPFLDVRDLADDLAGRSVVVYCQKGLKISQGAAALLRSVGAKAEILEGGQFAWKDAGLPMVLAEKLPPSDASGCSVWVTRHRPKIDRIACPWLIRRFVDPNAQILFVAASQVLNVAERFNATPFDVENVFWSHRGEKCTFDTMIEEFGISHSALEGLAVIVRGADTNRHDLAPEAAGLLAASLGLSRMYRDDLEQLEAGMMLYDAFYRWARDATDEGHDWPAALKKA
;
A
#
# COMPACT_ATOMS: atom_id res chain seq x y z
N MET A 1 4.46 -31.90 -2.38
CA MET A 1 4.93 -31.26 -3.64
C MET A 1 4.21 -29.93 -3.70
N ALA A 2 4.95 -28.81 -3.77
CA ALA A 2 4.31 -27.52 -3.99
C ALA A 2 3.53 -27.59 -5.31
N SER A 3 2.23 -27.30 -5.27
CA SER A 3 1.43 -27.16 -6.47
C SER A 3 2.02 -26.03 -7.31
N TYR A 4 2.22 -26.23 -8.61
CA TYR A 4 2.79 -25.21 -9.51
C TYR A 4 1.95 -23.93 -9.61
N ASN A 5 0.77 -23.88 -8.98
CA ASN A 5 -0.18 -22.77 -9.03
C ASN A 5 -0.48 -22.19 -7.64
N GLU A 6 0.34 -22.47 -6.62
CA GLU A 6 0.16 -21.97 -5.26
C GLU A 6 1.37 -21.15 -4.81
N ILE A 7 1.10 -20.03 -4.13
CA ILE A 7 2.11 -19.19 -3.49
C ILE A 7 2.03 -19.35 -1.96
N PRO A 8 3.14 -19.67 -1.28
CA PRO A 8 3.18 -19.72 0.18
C PRO A 8 2.96 -18.34 0.81
N VAL A 9 2.33 -18.31 1.98
CA VAL A 9 2.10 -17.08 2.77
C VAL A 9 3.39 -16.29 2.99
N SER A 10 4.48 -16.98 3.36
CA SER A 10 5.79 -16.34 3.59
C SER A 10 6.37 -15.68 2.35
N THR A 11 6.09 -16.22 1.16
CA THR A 11 6.56 -15.65 -0.11
C THR A 11 5.75 -14.41 -0.45
N LEU A 12 4.42 -14.49 -0.38
CA LEU A 12 3.56 -13.34 -0.65
C LEU A 12 3.82 -12.19 0.35
N ALA A 13 3.99 -12.50 1.63
CA ALA A 13 4.26 -11.50 2.66
C ALA A 13 5.50 -10.64 2.39
N ARG A 14 6.52 -11.19 1.69
CA ARG A 14 7.72 -10.44 1.30
C ARG A 14 7.49 -9.50 0.11
N LEU A 15 6.46 -9.77 -0.70
CA LEU A 15 6.09 -8.98 -1.88
C LEU A 15 5.11 -7.86 -1.53
N VAL A 16 4.20 -8.07 -0.56
CA VAL A 16 3.30 -7.03 -0.07
C VAL A 16 4.10 -5.79 0.37
N GLY A 17 3.59 -4.61 0.01
CA GLY A 17 4.27 -3.34 0.27
C GLY A 17 5.37 -2.99 -0.73
N THR A 18 5.59 -3.79 -1.78
CA THR A 18 6.63 -3.56 -2.80
C THR A 18 6.04 -3.36 -4.21
N PRO A 19 6.79 -2.76 -5.16
CA PRO A 19 6.36 -2.65 -6.55
C PRO A 19 6.10 -4.00 -7.25
N ASP A 20 6.73 -5.07 -6.77
CA ASP A 20 6.59 -6.42 -7.32
C ASP A 20 5.42 -7.20 -6.68
N CYS A 21 4.61 -6.56 -5.83
CA CYS A 21 3.40 -7.17 -5.29
C CYS A 21 2.46 -7.56 -6.44
N PRO A 22 2.03 -8.83 -6.54
CA PRO A 22 1.06 -9.22 -7.55
C PRO A 22 -0.30 -8.58 -7.25
N VAL A 23 -1.17 -8.53 -8.26
CA VAL A 23 -2.56 -8.12 -8.03
C VAL A 23 -3.20 -9.12 -7.07
N LEU A 24 -3.71 -8.65 -5.94
CA LEU A 24 -4.34 -9.49 -4.94
C LEU A 24 -5.86 -9.42 -5.07
N LEU A 25 -6.49 -10.56 -5.32
CA LEU A 25 -7.94 -10.67 -5.46
C LEU A 25 -8.52 -11.49 -4.32
N ASP A 26 -9.33 -10.85 -3.49
CA ASP A 26 -10.21 -11.51 -2.55
C ASP A 26 -11.49 -11.94 -3.27
N VAL A 27 -11.66 -13.25 -3.44
CA VAL A 27 -12.81 -13.84 -4.12
C VAL A 27 -13.78 -14.54 -3.17
N ARG A 28 -13.74 -14.21 -1.87
CA ARG A 28 -14.71 -14.71 -0.89
C ARG A 28 -16.13 -14.30 -1.27
N ILE A 29 -17.07 -15.20 -0.97
CA ILE A 29 -18.50 -14.88 -1.02
C ILE A 29 -18.85 -13.84 0.04
N ASP A 30 -20.00 -13.17 -0.11
CA ASP A 30 -20.46 -12.14 0.82
C ASP A 30 -20.53 -12.69 2.25
N GLU A 31 -21.04 -13.91 2.47
CA GLU A 31 -21.14 -14.49 3.81
C GLU A 31 -19.78 -14.71 4.49
N ASP A 32 -18.78 -15.17 3.74
CA ASP A 32 -17.41 -15.39 4.24
C ASP A 32 -16.67 -14.06 4.49
N PHE A 33 -17.01 -13.03 3.73
CA PHE A 33 -16.45 -11.69 3.88
C PHE A 33 -17.07 -10.96 5.08
N ASP A 34 -18.40 -10.98 5.20
CA ASP A 34 -19.13 -10.32 6.28
C ASP A 34 -18.79 -10.92 7.66
N ALA A 35 -18.47 -12.22 7.70
CA ALA A 35 -18.01 -12.89 8.92
C ALA A 35 -16.61 -12.44 9.37
N ASP A 36 -15.75 -11.99 8.45
CA ASP A 36 -14.41 -11.47 8.73
C ASP A 36 -14.00 -10.41 7.68
N PRO A 37 -14.44 -9.15 7.82
CA PRO A 37 -14.29 -8.12 6.79
C PRO A 37 -12.87 -7.53 6.70
N HIS A 38 -11.85 -8.33 7.04
CA HIS A 38 -10.45 -7.97 6.89
C HIS A 38 -9.90 -8.46 5.56
N LEU A 39 -9.18 -7.59 4.88
CA LEU A 39 -8.48 -7.85 3.63
C LEU A 39 -6.98 -8.01 3.88
N ILE A 40 -6.32 -8.84 3.07
CA ILE A 40 -4.86 -8.78 2.94
C ILE A 40 -4.49 -7.37 2.42
N PRO A 41 -3.44 -6.70 2.92
CA PRO A 41 -3.05 -5.38 2.42
C PRO A 41 -2.90 -5.38 0.90
N SER A 42 -3.35 -4.31 0.25
CA SER A 42 -3.47 -4.11 -1.20
C SER A 42 -4.46 -5.04 -1.94
N ALA A 43 -5.23 -5.88 -1.24
CA ALA A 43 -6.21 -6.74 -1.88
C ALA A 43 -7.48 -5.98 -2.29
N MET A 44 -7.95 -6.31 -3.49
CA MET A 44 -9.23 -5.84 -4.01
C MET A 44 -10.25 -6.97 -3.89
N ARG A 45 -11.45 -6.63 -3.43
CA ARG A 45 -12.56 -7.57 -3.39
C ARG A 45 -13.14 -7.72 -4.79
N GLN A 46 -13.13 -8.93 -5.32
CA GLN A 46 -13.71 -9.28 -6.61
C GLN A 46 -14.53 -10.55 -6.44
N PRO A 47 -15.87 -10.50 -6.51
CA PRO A 47 -16.70 -11.70 -6.46
C PRO A 47 -16.22 -12.74 -7.49
N PHE A 48 -16.13 -14.01 -7.07
CA PHE A 48 -15.51 -15.06 -7.89
C PHE A 48 -16.21 -15.31 -9.24
N LEU A 49 -17.49 -14.95 -9.37
CA LEU A 49 -18.25 -15.06 -10.61
C LEU A 49 -17.87 -13.97 -11.63
N ASP A 50 -17.37 -12.84 -11.14
CA ASP A 50 -17.12 -11.63 -11.92
C ASP A 50 -15.61 -11.45 -12.21
N VAL A 51 -14.75 -12.39 -11.80
CA VAL A 51 -13.29 -12.29 -12.04
C VAL A 51 -12.94 -12.26 -13.53
N ARG A 52 -13.84 -12.73 -14.40
CA ARG A 52 -13.66 -12.66 -15.85
C ARG A 52 -13.76 -11.24 -16.38
N ASP A 53 -14.44 -10.35 -15.68
CA ASP A 53 -14.59 -8.96 -16.09
C ASP A 53 -13.24 -8.21 -16.03
N LEU A 54 -12.30 -8.74 -15.24
CA LEU A 54 -10.93 -8.23 -15.14
C LEU A 54 -9.96 -8.89 -16.14
N ALA A 55 -10.44 -9.74 -17.05
CA ALA A 55 -9.59 -10.55 -17.92
C ALA A 55 -8.61 -9.71 -18.76
N ASP A 56 -9.12 -8.66 -19.39
CA ASP A 56 -8.34 -7.81 -20.29
C ASP A 56 -7.28 -7.01 -19.51
N ASP A 57 -7.64 -6.50 -18.32
CA ASP A 57 -6.76 -5.69 -17.46
C ASP A 57 -5.68 -6.52 -16.76
N LEU A 58 -5.90 -7.84 -16.60
CA LEU A 58 -5.01 -8.76 -15.92
C LEU A 58 -4.19 -9.64 -16.86
N ALA A 59 -4.41 -9.56 -18.18
CA ALA A 59 -3.66 -10.32 -19.17
C ALA A 59 -2.15 -10.08 -19.01
N GLY A 60 -1.37 -11.15 -18.85
CA GLY A 60 0.08 -11.11 -18.66
C GLY A 60 0.57 -10.64 -17.28
N ARG A 61 -0.31 -10.12 -16.41
CA ARG A 61 0.02 -9.70 -15.04
C ARG A 61 0.12 -10.88 -14.10
N SER A 62 0.92 -10.75 -13.05
CA SER A 62 0.93 -11.68 -11.92
C SER A 62 -0.25 -11.36 -10.99
N VAL A 63 -1.01 -12.40 -10.65
CA VAL A 63 -2.23 -12.29 -9.84
C VAL A 63 -2.18 -13.36 -8.77
N VAL A 64 -2.51 -13.02 -7.54
CA VAL A 64 -2.73 -13.99 -6.47
C VAL A 64 -4.18 -13.89 -6.04
N VAL A 65 -4.86 -15.04 -6.10
CA VAL A 65 -6.27 -15.18 -5.76
C VAL A 65 -6.40 -15.90 -4.44
N TYR A 66 -7.25 -15.39 -3.54
CA TYR A 66 -7.54 -16.08 -2.29
C TYR A 66 -9.02 -16.09 -1.98
N CYS A 67 -9.46 -17.18 -1.36
CA CYS A 67 -10.71 -17.23 -0.61
C CYS A 67 -10.36 -17.49 0.86
N GLN A 68 -11.34 -17.86 1.68
CA GLN A 68 -11.13 -18.09 3.11
C GLN A 68 -10.03 -19.14 3.40
N LYS A 69 -10.01 -20.27 2.65
CA LYS A 69 -9.15 -21.43 2.92
C LYS A 69 -8.24 -21.85 1.75
N GLY A 70 -8.24 -21.10 0.64
CA GLY A 70 -7.46 -21.45 -0.55
C GLY A 70 -7.99 -22.66 -1.35
N LEU A 71 -9.27 -23.03 -1.16
CA LEU A 71 -9.87 -24.24 -1.75
C LEU A 71 -10.66 -23.92 -3.04
N LYS A 72 -11.83 -24.56 -3.24
CA LYS A 72 -12.59 -24.59 -4.50
C LYS A 72 -12.83 -23.23 -5.18
N ILE A 73 -13.09 -22.17 -4.42
CA ILE A 73 -13.45 -20.85 -4.98
C ILE A 73 -12.22 -20.19 -5.61
N SER A 74 -11.13 -20.03 -4.86
CA SER A 74 -9.88 -19.45 -5.39
C SER A 74 -9.26 -20.34 -6.47
N GLN A 75 -9.37 -21.67 -6.36
CA GLN A 75 -8.95 -22.60 -7.40
C GLN A 75 -9.69 -22.36 -8.73
N GLY A 76 -11.02 -22.24 -8.69
CA GLY A 76 -11.83 -21.96 -9.87
C GLY A 76 -11.54 -20.58 -10.46
N ALA A 77 -11.51 -19.54 -9.63
CA ALA A 77 -11.24 -18.17 -10.06
C ALA A 77 -9.83 -18.03 -10.69
N ALA A 78 -8.80 -18.58 -10.06
CA ALA A 78 -7.45 -18.56 -10.63
C ALA A 78 -7.36 -19.36 -11.94
N ALA A 79 -8.06 -20.50 -12.05
CA ALA A 79 -8.11 -21.25 -13.30
C ALA A 79 -8.80 -20.47 -14.44
N LEU A 80 -9.88 -19.75 -14.13
CA LEU A 80 -10.56 -18.89 -15.10
C LEU A 80 -9.65 -17.74 -15.56
N LEU A 81 -8.96 -17.06 -14.64
CA LEU A 81 -7.99 -16.02 -14.96
C LEU A 81 -6.82 -16.54 -15.82
N ARG A 82 -6.31 -17.75 -15.54
CA ARG A 82 -5.30 -18.39 -16.40
C ARG A 82 -5.84 -18.68 -17.80
N SER A 83 -7.11 -19.08 -17.93
CA SER A 83 -7.70 -19.38 -19.24
C SER A 83 -7.83 -18.15 -20.16
N VAL A 84 -7.72 -16.94 -19.58
CA VAL A 84 -7.75 -15.67 -20.30
C VAL A 84 -6.39 -14.96 -20.32
N GLY A 85 -5.31 -15.64 -19.91
CA GLY A 85 -3.93 -15.17 -20.10
C GLY A 85 -3.28 -14.46 -18.90
N ALA A 86 -3.91 -14.42 -17.73
CA ALA A 86 -3.26 -13.94 -16.50
C ALA A 86 -2.32 -15.01 -15.91
N LYS A 87 -1.26 -14.57 -15.21
CA LYS A 87 -0.37 -15.47 -14.44
C LYS A 87 -0.90 -15.58 -13.01
N ALA A 88 -2.00 -16.33 -12.85
CA ALA A 88 -2.70 -16.43 -11.58
C ALA A 88 -2.24 -17.62 -10.71
N GLU A 89 -1.86 -17.32 -9.48
CA GLU A 89 -1.54 -18.26 -8.40
C GLU A 89 -2.59 -18.15 -7.28
N ILE A 90 -2.59 -19.13 -6.38
CA ILE A 90 -3.53 -19.21 -5.26
C ILE A 90 -2.75 -19.08 -3.96
N LEU A 91 -3.24 -18.26 -3.03
CA LEU A 91 -2.63 -18.18 -1.70
C LEU A 91 -2.86 -19.49 -0.94
N GLU A 92 -1.77 -20.16 -0.56
CA GLU A 92 -1.81 -21.39 0.23
C GLU A 92 -2.54 -21.16 1.55
N GLY A 93 -3.58 -21.97 1.80
CA GLY A 93 -4.42 -21.85 3.01
C GLY A 93 -5.33 -20.62 3.07
N GLY A 94 -5.31 -19.76 2.05
CA GLY A 94 -6.17 -18.58 1.92
C GLY A 94 -5.99 -17.54 3.02
N GLN A 95 -7.04 -16.76 3.26
CA GLN A 95 -7.07 -15.71 4.28
C GLN A 95 -6.77 -16.27 5.69
N PHE A 96 -7.22 -17.48 6.00
CA PHE A 96 -6.98 -18.10 7.32
C PHE A 96 -5.50 -18.32 7.58
N ALA A 97 -4.75 -18.87 6.63
CA ALA A 97 -3.31 -19.05 6.80
C ALA A 97 -2.55 -17.72 6.89
N TRP A 98 -2.99 -16.67 6.17
CA TRP A 98 -2.44 -15.32 6.32
C TRP A 98 -2.63 -14.78 7.74
N LYS A 99 -3.85 -14.94 8.28
CA LYS A 99 -4.21 -14.50 9.63
C LYS A 99 -3.49 -15.31 10.72
N ASP A 100 -3.40 -16.63 10.55
CA ASP A 100 -2.69 -17.53 11.48
C ASP A 100 -1.19 -17.23 11.52
N ALA A 101 -0.62 -16.70 10.44
CA ALA A 101 0.75 -16.21 10.40
C ALA A 101 0.95 -14.86 11.13
N GLY A 102 -0.11 -14.25 11.66
CA GLY A 102 -0.06 -12.98 12.39
C GLY A 102 0.31 -11.77 11.52
N LEU A 103 0.05 -11.86 10.21
CA LEU A 103 0.38 -10.81 9.27
C LEU A 103 -0.66 -9.68 9.28
N PRO A 104 -0.29 -8.44 8.92
CA PRO A 104 -1.21 -7.31 8.91
C PRO A 104 -2.42 -7.55 8.02
N MET A 105 -3.57 -6.99 8.41
CA MET A 105 -4.80 -7.04 7.64
C MET A 105 -5.53 -5.70 7.73
N VAL A 106 -6.15 -5.29 6.63
CA VAL A 106 -6.89 -4.02 6.55
C VAL A 106 -8.36 -4.28 6.78
N LEU A 107 -8.96 -3.59 7.74
CA LEU A 107 -10.40 -3.66 7.97
C LEU A 107 -11.12 -2.89 6.85
N ALA A 108 -12.01 -3.56 6.12
CA ALA A 108 -12.66 -2.97 4.95
C ALA A 108 -13.50 -1.72 5.25
N GLU A 109 -14.06 -1.59 6.46
CA GLU A 109 -14.81 -0.39 6.86
C GLU A 109 -13.96 0.88 6.90
N LYS A 110 -12.63 0.73 7.04
CA LYS A 110 -11.66 1.83 7.07
C LYS A 110 -11.25 2.27 5.68
N LEU A 111 -11.54 1.45 4.66
CA LEU A 111 -11.25 1.79 3.27
C LEU A 111 -12.22 2.88 2.80
N PRO A 112 -11.71 3.90 2.10
CA PRO A 112 -12.61 4.87 1.47
C PRO A 112 -13.45 4.22 0.38
N PRO A 113 -14.61 4.83 0.04
CA PRO A 113 -15.45 4.32 -1.02
C PRO A 113 -14.69 4.32 -2.36
N SER A 114 -14.86 3.24 -3.12
CA SER A 114 -14.39 3.15 -4.50
C SER A 114 -15.29 3.96 -5.44
N ASP A 115 -14.69 4.48 -6.51
CA ASP A 115 -15.42 5.06 -7.63
C ASP A 115 -16.04 3.98 -8.54
N ALA A 116 -16.66 4.40 -9.64
CA ALA A 116 -17.28 3.50 -10.61
C ALA A 116 -16.29 2.53 -11.30
N SER A 117 -14.98 2.81 -11.22
CA SER A 117 -13.92 1.95 -11.73
C SER A 117 -13.31 1.03 -10.65
N GLY A 118 -13.88 1.02 -9.44
CA GLY A 118 -13.41 0.20 -8.33
C GLY A 118 -12.21 0.78 -7.58
N CYS A 119 -11.76 1.99 -7.93
CA CYS A 119 -10.57 2.62 -7.34
C CYS A 119 -10.96 3.68 -6.30
N SER A 120 -10.20 3.77 -5.21
CA SER A 120 -10.33 4.87 -4.25
C SER A 120 -9.76 6.17 -4.83
N VAL A 121 -10.46 7.27 -4.61
CA VAL A 121 -10.03 8.62 -5.03
C VAL A 121 -9.65 9.42 -3.80
N TRP A 122 -8.47 10.02 -3.81
CA TRP A 122 -7.91 10.78 -2.71
C TRP A 122 -7.58 12.20 -3.17
N VAL A 123 -7.74 13.19 -2.29
CA VAL A 123 -7.48 14.59 -2.65
C VAL A 123 -6.67 15.31 -1.59
N THR A 124 -5.67 16.06 -2.03
CA THR A 124 -4.89 16.98 -1.19
C THR A 124 -4.47 18.22 -2.00
N ARG A 125 -3.74 19.13 -1.35
CA ARG A 125 -3.28 20.37 -1.98
C ARG A 125 -2.06 20.18 -2.89
N HIS A 126 -1.93 20.99 -3.94
CA HIS A 126 -0.78 21.07 -4.85
C HIS A 126 0.56 21.26 -4.15
N ARG A 127 1.66 20.99 -4.88
CA ARG A 127 3.05 21.07 -4.39
C ARG A 127 3.29 20.13 -3.22
N PRO A 128 3.08 18.82 -3.42
CA PRO A 128 3.24 17.84 -2.36
C PRO A 128 4.70 17.75 -1.90
N LYS A 129 4.86 17.44 -0.63
CA LYS A 129 6.15 17.18 0.03
C LYS A 129 5.87 16.16 1.12
N ILE A 130 6.91 15.40 1.49
CA ILE A 130 6.94 14.49 2.63
C ILE A 130 5.62 13.73 2.79
N ASP A 131 4.74 14.08 3.72
CA ASP A 131 3.47 13.39 3.98
C ASP A 131 2.56 13.28 2.75
N ARG A 132 2.49 14.33 1.91
CA ARG A 132 1.68 14.33 0.67
C ARG A 132 2.27 13.50 -0.47
N ILE A 133 3.42 12.85 -0.24
CA ILE A 133 3.96 11.79 -1.10
C ILE A 133 3.98 10.45 -0.34
N ALA A 134 4.34 10.46 0.95
CA ALA A 134 4.38 9.28 1.80
C ALA A 134 3.00 8.60 1.91
N CYS A 135 1.94 9.39 2.11
CA CYS A 135 0.57 8.89 2.22
C CYS A 135 0.10 8.25 0.91
N PRO A 136 0.21 8.90 -0.28
CA PRO A 136 -0.01 8.23 -1.56
C PRO A 136 0.78 6.94 -1.77
N TRP A 137 2.05 6.91 -1.34
CA TRP A 137 2.86 5.70 -1.41
C TRP A 137 2.28 4.59 -0.54
N LEU A 138 1.93 4.88 0.72
CA LEU A 138 1.32 3.92 1.64
C LEU A 138 0.01 3.38 1.07
N ILE A 139 -0.85 4.28 0.57
CA ILE A 139 -2.13 3.93 -0.03
C ILE A 139 -1.91 2.95 -1.19
N ARG A 140 -1.03 3.29 -2.14
CA ARG A 140 -0.77 2.45 -3.32
C ARG A 140 -0.01 1.15 -3.03
N ARG A 141 0.63 1.01 -1.87
CA ARG A 141 1.40 -0.19 -1.51
C ARG A 141 0.65 -1.13 -0.57
N PHE A 142 -0.30 -0.63 0.22
CA PHE A 142 -0.96 -1.40 1.28
C PHE A 142 -2.48 -1.29 1.32
N VAL A 143 -3.08 -0.33 0.63
CA VAL A 143 -4.53 -0.05 0.72
C VAL A 143 -5.20 -0.35 -0.61
N ASP A 144 -4.88 0.44 -1.63
CA ASP A 144 -5.45 0.34 -2.97
C ASP A 144 -4.36 0.63 -4.02
N PRO A 145 -3.87 -0.40 -4.73
CA PRO A 145 -2.81 -0.24 -5.71
C PRO A 145 -3.20 0.63 -6.91
N ASN A 146 -4.50 0.85 -7.13
CA ASN A 146 -5.02 1.66 -8.24
C ASN A 146 -5.51 3.04 -7.78
N ALA A 147 -5.22 3.45 -6.54
CA ALA A 147 -5.69 4.71 -5.98
C ALA A 147 -5.31 5.92 -6.83
N GLN A 148 -6.32 6.75 -7.10
CA GLN A 148 -6.18 8.02 -7.81
C GLN A 148 -5.90 9.15 -6.81
N ILE A 149 -4.85 9.92 -7.08
CA ILE A 149 -4.43 11.02 -6.20
C ILE A 149 -4.64 12.35 -6.92
N LEU A 150 -5.52 13.18 -6.39
CA LEU A 150 -5.85 14.48 -6.91
C LEU A 150 -5.09 15.55 -6.12
N PHE A 151 -4.27 16.34 -6.83
CA PHE A 151 -3.66 17.54 -6.30
C PHE A 151 -4.46 18.75 -6.78
N VAL A 152 -4.93 19.58 -5.85
CA VAL A 152 -5.79 20.75 -6.15
C VAL A 152 -5.38 22.00 -5.37
N ALA A 153 -5.95 23.16 -5.69
CA ALA A 153 -5.74 24.36 -4.89
C ALA A 153 -6.20 24.13 -3.44
N ALA A 154 -5.45 24.62 -2.44
CA ALA A 154 -5.75 24.35 -1.03
C ALA A 154 -7.18 24.72 -0.61
N SER A 155 -7.72 25.82 -1.15
CA SER A 155 -9.09 26.26 -0.89
C SER A 155 -10.17 25.40 -1.56
N GLN A 156 -9.80 24.48 -2.43
CA GLN A 156 -10.72 23.63 -3.19
C GLN A 156 -10.73 22.16 -2.74
N VAL A 157 -9.85 21.76 -1.81
CA VAL A 157 -9.73 20.34 -1.39
C VAL A 157 -11.08 19.77 -0.94
N LEU A 158 -11.82 20.48 -0.07
CA LEU A 158 -13.12 20.00 0.42
C LEU A 158 -14.21 20.03 -0.65
N ASN A 159 -14.22 21.04 -1.52
CA ASN A 159 -15.18 21.11 -2.63
C ASN A 159 -14.98 19.95 -3.61
N VAL A 160 -13.72 19.60 -3.90
CA VAL A 160 -13.38 18.48 -4.77
C VAL A 160 -13.70 17.16 -4.09
N ALA A 161 -13.38 17.01 -2.80
CA ALA A 161 -13.77 15.84 -2.01
C ALA A 161 -15.28 15.56 -2.12
N GLU A 162 -16.11 16.57 -1.88
CA GLU A 162 -17.57 16.44 -1.99
C GLU A 162 -18.01 16.11 -3.43
N ARG A 163 -17.52 16.84 -4.44
CA ARG A 163 -18.02 16.73 -5.82
C ARG A 163 -17.55 15.49 -6.56
N PHE A 164 -16.37 14.97 -6.22
CA PHE A 164 -15.76 13.82 -6.87
C PHE A 164 -15.79 12.56 -5.99
N ASN A 165 -16.49 12.61 -4.85
CA ASN A 165 -16.50 11.53 -3.86
C ASN A 165 -15.07 11.11 -3.46
N ALA A 166 -14.17 12.09 -3.35
CA ALA A 166 -12.76 11.88 -3.05
C ALA A 166 -12.51 12.05 -1.55
N THR A 167 -11.54 11.30 -1.03
CA THR A 167 -11.18 11.28 0.38
C THR A 167 -10.10 12.33 0.65
N PRO A 168 -10.40 13.39 1.42
CA PRO A 168 -9.42 14.43 1.69
C PRO A 168 -8.41 13.96 2.73
N PHE A 169 -7.14 14.30 2.53
CA PHE A 169 -6.06 14.00 3.46
C PHE A 169 -4.99 15.10 3.52
N ASP A 170 -4.23 15.11 4.61
CA ASP A 170 -3.16 16.08 4.88
C ASP A 170 -3.60 17.55 4.75
N VAL A 171 -4.77 17.85 5.31
CA VAL A 171 -5.32 19.20 5.45
C VAL A 171 -5.99 19.36 6.81
N GLU A 172 -6.26 20.59 7.21
CA GLU A 172 -6.92 20.88 8.49
C GLU A 172 -8.36 20.35 8.51
N ASN A 173 -8.81 19.91 9.69
CA ASN A 173 -10.20 19.53 9.98
C ASN A 173 -10.77 18.35 9.15
N VAL A 174 -9.91 17.45 8.67
CA VAL A 174 -10.34 16.19 8.03
C VAL A 174 -9.87 14.98 8.83
N PHE A 175 -10.51 13.83 8.63
CA PHE A 175 -10.22 12.60 9.36
C PHE A 175 -8.77 12.12 9.17
N TRP A 176 -8.30 12.14 7.91
CA TRP A 176 -6.94 11.76 7.51
C TRP A 176 -6.00 12.97 7.63
N SER A 177 -5.64 13.31 8.86
CA SER A 177 -4.79 14.45 9.15
C SER A 177 -3.82 14.11 10.29
N HIS A 178 -3.01 15.11 10.66
CA HIS A 178 -2.15 15.06 11.84
C HIS A 178 -2.98 14.88 13.11
N ARG A 179 -2.43 14.14 14.08
CA ARG A 179 -3.06 13.91 15.39
C ARG A 179 -2.04 14.06 16.51
N GLY A 180 -2.17 15.16 17.25
CA GLY A 180 -1.17 15.52 18.27
C GLY A 180 0.21 15.66 17.63
N GLU A 181 1.15 14.81 18.03
CA GLU A 181 2.49 14.77 17.47
C GLU A 181 2.67 13.87 16.24
N LYS A 182 1.63 13.10 15.87
CA LYS A 182 1.65 12.19 14.72
C LYS A 182 1.31 12.95 13.43
N CYS A 183 2.01 12.64 12.33
CA CYS A 183 1.65 13.17 11.01
C CYS A 183 0.53 12.35 10.36
N THR A 184 0.08 12.74 9.16
CA THR A 184 -0.99 12.01 8.44
C THR A 184 -0.58 10.57 8.13
N PHE A 185 0.70 10.34 7.80
CA PHE A 185 1.23 9.00 7.51
C PHE A 185 1.10 8.04 8.71
N ASP A 186 1.41 8.52 9.92
CA ASP A 186 1.20 7.77 11.17
C ASP A 186 -0.27 7.43 11.38
N THR A 187 -1.16 8.42 11.19
CA THR A 187 -2.61 8.23 11.31
C THR A 187 -3.10 7.14 10.37
N MET A 188 -2.59 7.09 9.14
CA MET A 188 -2.95 6.05 8.17
C MET A 188 -2.51 4.65 8.61
N ILE A 189 -1.27 4.49 9.10
CA ILE A 189 -0.80 3.18 9.58
C ILE A 189 -1.69 2.65 10.71
N GLU A 190 -2.05 3.52 11.66
CA GLU A 190 -2.87 3.17 12.81
C GLU A 190 -4.30 2.80 12.40
N GLU A 191 -4.97 3.66 11.63
CA GLU A 191 -6.37 3.46 11.25
C GLU A 191 -6.58 2.31 10.26
N PHE A 192 -5.62 2.06 9.36
CA PHE A 192 -5.68 0.91 8.46
C PHE A 192 -5.28 -0.40 9.14
N GLY A 193 -4.72 -0.37 10.35
CA GLY A 193 -4.31 -1.58 11.07
C GLY A 193 -3.12 -2.30 10.43
N ILE A 194 -2.26 -1.58 9.70
CA ILE A 194 -1.13 -2.15 8.94
C ILE A 194 0.22 -2.06 9.68
N SER A 195 0.20 -1.71 10.97
CA SER A 195 1.41 -1.51 11.76
C SER A 195 2.29 -2.76 11.81
N HIS A 196 3.58 -2.56 11.53
CA HIS A 196 4.65 -3.52 11.74
C HIS A 196 5.98 -2.77 11.78
N SER A 197 7.03 -3.40 12.29
CA SER A 197 8.32 -2.76 12.60
C SER A 197 8.89 -1.88 11.48
N ALA A 198 8.82 -2.34 10.23
CA ALA A 198 9.34 -1.58 9.09
C ALA A 198 8.53 -0.29 8.82
N LEU A 199 7.19 -0.37 8.84
CA LEU A 199 6.34 0.83 8.69
C LEU A 199 6.44 1.75 9.91
N GLU A 200 6.59 1.21 11.12
CA GLU A 200 6.79 2.00 12.33
C GLU A 200 8.10 2.80 12.27
N GLY A 201 9.20 2.17 11.84
CA GLY A 201 10.48 2.85 11.61
C GLY A 201 10.37 3.94 10.55
N LEU A 202 9.75 3.63 9.40
CA LEU A 202 9.51 4.62 8.35
C LEU A 202 8.64 5.79 8.84
N ALA A 203 7.63 5.51 9.66
CA ALA A 203 6.76 6.54 10.21
C ALA A 203 7.50 7.54 11.11
N VAL A 204 8.50 7.10 11.89
CA VAL A 204 9.37 8.00 12.66
C VAL A 204 10.16 8.93 11.74
N ILE A 205 10.72 8.41 10.64
CA ILE A 205 11.47 9.21 9.65
C ILE A 205 10.56 10.26 8.99
N VAL A 206 9.40 9.82 8.51
CA VAL A 206 8.41 10.68 7.85
C VAL A 206 7.94 11.77 8.80
N ARG A 207 7.51 11.42 10.01
CA ARG A 207 7.11 12.37 11.06
C ARG A 207 8.22 13.36 11.38
N GLY A 208 9.47 12.91 11.53
CA GLY A 208 10.61 13.78 11.80
C GLY A 208 10.83 14.83 10.71
N ALA A 209 10.74 14.40 9.45
CA ALA A 209 10.89 15.29 8.30
C ALA A 209 9.71 16.26 8.18
N ASP A 210 8.48 15.76 8.29
CA ASP A 210 7.26 16.54 8.04
C ASP A 210 6.98 17.58 9.14
N THR A 211 7.32 17.23 10.39
CA THR A 211 7.13 18.10 11.56
C THR A 211 8.37 18.91 11.95
N ASN A 212 9.43 18.91 11.12
CA ASN A 212 10.69 19.60 11.36
C ASN A 212 11.35 19.23 12.72
N ARG A 213 11.22 17.96 13.12
CA ARG A 213 11.84 17.34 14.30
C ARG A 213 12.87 16.31 13.84
N HIS A 214 13.94 16.80 13.22
CA HIS A 214 14.95 15.95 12.58
C HIS A 214 15.76 15.09 13.57
N ASP A 215 15.65 15.37 14.86
CA ASP A 215 16.21 14.57 15.95
C ASP A 215 15.46 13.25 16.20
N LEU A 216 14.24 13.10 15.66
CA LEU A 216 13.47 11.85 15.78
C LEU A 216 14.13 10.67 15.05
N ALA A 217 14.80 10.93 13.93
CA ALA A 217 15.55 9.94 13.17
C ALA A 217 16.65 10.62 12.35
N PRO A 218 17.90 10.10 12.34
CA PRO A 218 18.99 10.65 11.53
C PRO A 218 18.64 10.85 10.05
N GLU A 219 17.79 9.98 9.52
CA GLU A 219 17.35 9.95 8.12
C GLU A 219 16.36 11.09 7.78
N ALA A 220 15.70 11.68 8.79
CA ALA A 220 14.63 12.67 8.60
C ALA A 220 15.12 13.92 7.85
N ALA A 221 16.29 14.44 8.20
CA ALA A 221 16.88 15.59 7.49
C ALA A 221 17.20 15.27 6.03
N GLY A 222 17.63 14.03 5.75
CA GLY A 222 17.88 13.53 4.40
C GLY A 222 16.60 13.43 3.57
N LEU A 223 15.52 12.90 4.17
CA LEU A 223 14.20 12.85 3.54
C LEU A 223 13.66 14.25 3.22
N LEU A 224 13.79 15.20 4.15
CA LEU A 224 13.43 16.60 3.90
C LEU A 224 14.21 17.16 2.70
N ALA A 225 15.54 16.99 2.68
CA ALA A 225 16.39 17.48 1.59
C ALA A 225 16.01 16.88 0.23
N ALA A 226 15.80 15.57 0.16
CA ALA A 226 15.36 14.87 -1.05
C ALA A 226 13.98 15.35 -1.50
N SER A 227 13.02 15.49 -0.58
CA SER A 227 11.66 15.96 -0.89
C SER A 227 11.64 17.39 -1.42
N LEU A 228 12.43 18.29 -0.83
CA LEU A 228 12.59 19.65 -1.33
C LEU A 228 13.25 19.67 -2.72
N GLY A 229 14.25 18.82 -2.96
CA GLY A 229 14.88 18.64 -4.26
C GLY A 229 13.88 18.22 -5.34
N LEU A 230 13.09 17.17 -5.08
CA LEU A 230 12.01 16.72 -5.97
C LEU A 230 11.03 17.86 -6.28
N SER A 231 10.63 18.64 -5.27
CA SER A 231 9.72 19.79 -5.48
C SER A 231 10.30 20.91 -6.34
N ARG A 232 11.63 20.96 -6.52
CA ARG A 232 12.31 21.90 -7.40
C ARG A 232 12.56 21.34 -8.80
N MET A 233 12.63 20.01 -8.93
CA MET A 233 12.80 19.33 -10.21
C MET A 233 11.50 19.26 -11.01
N TYR A 234 10.37 19.05 -10.34
CA TYR A 234 9.08 18.81 -10.98
C TYR A 234 8.13 20.00 -10.82
N ARG A 235 7.55 20.44 -11.94
CA ARG A 235 6.47 21.44 -11.93
C ARG A 235 5.10 20.80 -11.77
N ASP A 236 4.93 19.60 -12.34
CA ASP A 236 3.75 18.76 -12.29
C ASP A 236 3.74 17.92 -11.01
N ASP A 237 2.61 17.90 -10.30
CA ASP A 237 2.50 17.22 -9.01
C ASP A 237 2.44 15.69 -9.16
N LEU A 238 1.90 15.17 -10.27
CA LEU A 238 1.83 13.73 -10.53
C LEU A 238 3.19 13.19 -10.94
N GLU A 239 3.93 13.90 -11.80
CA GLU A 239 5.32 13.54 -12.10
C GLU A 239 6.19 13.51 -10.83
N GLN A 240 6.00 14.49 -9.94
CA GLN A 240 6.71 14.52 -8.66
C GLN A 240 6.33 13.32 -7.76
N LEU A 241 5.05 12.95 -7.74
CA LEU A 241 4.57 11.76 -7.02
C LEU A 241 5.25 10.51 -7.54
N GLU A 242 5.21 10.25 -8.85
CA GLU A 242 5.83 9.06 -9.44
C GLU A 242 7.34 9.00 -9.16
N ALA A 243 8.05 10.14 -9.25
CA ALA A 243 9.46 10.20 -8.88
C ALA A 243 9.70 9.92 -7.39
N GLY A 244 8.79 10.37 -6.53
CA GLY A 244 8.84 10.16 -5.08
C GLY A 244 8.54 8.73 -4.65
N MET A 245 7.73 7.97 -5.39
CA MET A 245 7.35 6.59 -5.05
C MET A 245 8.58 5.70 -4.82
N MET A 246 9.57 5.79 -5.71
CA MET A 246 10.81 5.00 -5.60
C MET A 246 11.63 5.34 -4.36
N LEU A 247 11.60 6.60 -3.90
CA LEU A 247 12.30 7.02 -2.68
C LEU A 247 11.69 6.33 -1.46
N TYR A 248 10.37 6.29 -1.36
CA TYR A 248 9.68 5.61 -0.27
C TYR A 248 9.79 4.09 -0.35
N ASP A 249 9.80 3.51 -1.57
CA ASP A 249 10.13 2.09 -1.77
C ASP A 249 11.52 1.78 -1.20
N ALA A 250 12.52 2.63 -1.46
CA ALA A 250 13.88 2.46 -0.95
C ALA A 250 13.94 2.57 0.58
N PHE A 251 13.31 3.58 1.17
CA PHE A 251 13.25 3.73 2.63
C PHE A 251 12.52 2.57 3.32
N TYR A 252 11.41 2.09 2.74
CA TYR A 252 10.70 0.93 3.26
C TYR A 252 11.54 -0.34 3.19
N ARG A 253 12.20 -0.59 2.06
CA ARG A 253 13.11 -1.74 1.90
C ARG A 253 14.30 -1.67 2.85
N TRP A 254 14.84 -0.48 3.07
CA TRP A 254 15.89 -0.27 4.07
C TRP A 254 15.38 -0.56 5.48
N ALA A 255 14.25 0.02 5.88
CA ALA A 255 13.65 -0.18 7.20
C ALA A 255 13.27 -1.64 7.48
N ARG A 256 12.91 -2.40 6.44
CA ARG A 256 12.52 -3.81 6.56
C ARG A 256 13.70 -4.77 6.55
N ASP A 257 14.69 -4.53 5.68
CA ASP A 257 15.66 -5.55 5.29
C ASP A 257 17.13 -5.15 5.46
N ALA A 258 17.46 -3.87 5.70
CA ALA A 258 18.84 -3.38 5.60
C ALA A 258 19.27 -2.36 6.68
N THR A 259 18.54 -2.25 7.81
CA THR A 259 18.91 -1.31 8.90
C THR A 259 20.25 -1.62 9.54
N ASP A 260 20.67 -2.90 9.55
CA ASP A 260 21.93 -3.35 10.14
C ASP A 260 23.12 -3.32 9.16
N GLU A 261 22.90 -2.95 7.89
CA GLU A 261 23.95 -2.87 6.89
C GLU A 261 24.70 -1.54 6.97
N GLY A 262 25.97 -1.60 7.41
CA GLY A 262 26.88 -0.46 7.41
C GLY A 262 27.69 -0.32 6.12
N HIS A 263 28.27 0.87 5.90
CA HIS A 263 29.19 1.15 4.78
C HIS A 263 30.56 1.62 5.31
N ASP A 264 31.21 0.76 6.11
CA ASP A 264 32.51 1.06 6.69
C ASP A 264 33.66 0.84 5.68
N TRP A 265 34.63 1.75 5.68
CA TRP A 265 35.89 1.59 4.97
C TRP A 265 37.10 1.78 5.90
N PRO A 266 38.06 0.84 5.91
CA PRO A 266 38.07 -0.43 5.19
C PRO A 266 37.01 -1.38 5.74
N ALA A 267 36.45 -2.25 4.88
CA ALA A 267 35.42 -3.20 5.28
C ALA A 267 35.89 -4.00 6.49
N ALA A 268 35.16 -3.92 7.61
CA ALA A 268 35.49 -4.68 8.80
C ALA A 268 35.47 -6.17 8.44
N LEU A 269 36.60 -6.86 8.64
CA LEU A 269 36.65 -8.32 8.57
C LEU A 269 35.63 -8.85 9.58
N LYS A 270 34.52 -9.44 9.09
CA LYS A 270 33.55 -10.13 9.95
C LYS A 270 34.34 -11.12 10.80
N LYS A 271 34.45 -10.86 12.12
CA LYS A 271 35.04 -11.82 13.05
C LYS A 271 34.17 -13.08 13.01
N ALA A 272 34.79 -14.20 12.67
CA ALA A 272 34.20 -15.53 12.61
C ALA A 272 33.72 -15.99 14.00
#